data_AF-A0AAN6ZUI2-F1
#
_entry.id   AF-A0AAN6ZUI2-F1
#
_cell.length_a   1.000
_cell.length_b   1.000
_cell.length_c   1.000
_cell.angle_alpha   90.00
_cell.angle_beta   90.00
_cell.angle_gamma   90.00
#
_symmetry.space_group_name_H-M   'P 1'
#
loop_
_entity.id
_entity.type
_entity.pdbx_description
1 polymer ?
#
loop_
_entity_poly.entity_id
_entity_poly.type
_entity_poly.pdbx_seq_one_letter_code
_entity_poly.pdbx_strand_id
1 'polypeptide(L)'
;MQFSTFIVATLAAVASAGPTIKRQADCPEIDKIPICGYPCILTAVTAIGCEADDYACMCGKFDDLRSSAAACVVTNCSFGDSLAVVSAAQAVCAACV
;
A
#
# COMPACT_ATOMS: atom_id res chain seq x y z
N MET A 1 26.41 52.18 21.64
CA MET A 1 25.07 51.57 21.71
C MET A 1 24.64 51.31 20.27
N GLN A 2 24.18 50.15 19.79
CA GLN A 2 23.91 48.85 20.38
C GLN A 2 23.61 47.91 19.18
N PHE A 3 24.30 46.77 19.08
CA PHE A 3 23.83 45.44 18.62
C PHE A 3 22.92 45.34 17.36
N SER A 4 23.37 44.66 16.30
CA SER A 4 23.39 43.19 16.17
C SER A 4 21.99 42.58 15.98
N THR A 5 21.72 42.17 14.74
CA THR A 5 20.75 41.15 14.26
C THR A 5 21.10 41.00 12.77
N PHE A 6 21.99 40.11 12.31
CA PHE A 6 22.01 38.66 12.37
C PHE A 6 20.64 37.98 12.18
N ILE A 7 20.67 36.93 11.34
CA ILE A 7 19.68 35.84 11.13
C ILE A 7 18.48 36.28 10.25
N VAL A 8 18.12 35.65 9.12
CA VAL A 8 18.00 34.20 8.85
C VAL A 8 18.23 33.88 7.37
N ALA A 9 19.26 33.09 7.09
CA ALA A 9 19.25 32.13 5.99
C ALA A 9 18.56 30.87 6.51
N THR A 10 17.43 30.46 5.95
CA THR A 10 16.97 29.06 6.04
C THR A 10 16.21 28.66 4.79
N LEU A 11 16.68 27.56 4.21
CA LEU A 11 16.03 26.69 3.26
C LEU A 11 14.57 26.32 3.65
N ALA A 12 13.89 25.77 2.64
CA ALA A 12 12.65 25.00 2.63
C ALA A 12 11.38 25.85 2.36
N ALA A 13 10.54 25.53 1.39
CA ALA A 13 10.22 24.20 0.90
C ALA A 13 10.28 24.13 -0.64
N VAL A 14 11.12 23.23 -1.16
CA VAL A 14 10.73 22.42 -2.31
C VAL A 14 9.34 21.89 -1.97
N ALA A 15 8.35 22.17 -2.82
CA ALA A 15 7.09 21.46 -2.80
C ALA A 15 7.44 19.98 -2.95
N SER A 16 7.51 19.27 -1.83
CA SER A 16 7.44 17.84 -1.85
C SER A 16 6.08 17.54 -2.49
N ALA A 17 6.12 17.06 -3.74
CA ALA A 17 5.33 15.88 -4.05
C ALA A 17 5.78 14.79 -3.08
N GLY A 18 5.44 14.94 -1.79
CA GLY A 18 5.46 13.87 -0.84
C GLY A 18 4.40 12.90 -1.32
N PRO A 19 4.63 11.58 -1.20
CA PRO A 19 3.59 10.62 -1.53
C PRO A 19 2.41 11.01 -0.66
N THR A 20 1.33 11.43 -1.31
CA THR A 20 0.03 11.55 -0.66
C THR A 20 -0.14 10.26 0.12
N ILE A 21 -0.23 10.34 1.44
CA ILE A 21 -0.90 9.30 2.23
C ILE A 21 -2.38 9.45 1.85
N LYS A 22 -2.69 9.03 0.62
CA LYS A 22 -4.02 8.68 0.19
C LYS A 22 -4.23 7.35 0.87
N ARG A 23 -4.78 7.40 2.08
CA ARG A 23 -5.81 6.42 2.42
C ARG A 23 -6.84 6.58 1.30
N GLN A 24 -6.75 5.78 0.23
CA GLN A 24 -7.59 6.03 -0.92
C GLN A 24 -9.02 5.65 -0.52
N ALA A 25 -9.77 6.64 -0.08
CA ALA A 25 -11.22 6.58 0.06
C ALA A 25 -11.93 6.33 -1.30
N ASP A 26 -11.16 6.27 -2.39
CA ASP A 26 -11.61 6.19 -3.79
C ASP A 26 -11.35 4.83 -4.46
N CYS A 27 -11.07 3.75 -3.70
CA CYS A 27 -10.81 2.42 -4.29
C CYS A 27 -11.85 1.36 -3.97
N PRO A 28 -13.00 1.37 -4.69
CA PRO A 28 -14.05 0.38 -4.53
C PRO A 28 -13.60 -1.04 -4.89
N GLU A 29 -12.46 -1.21 -5.56
CA GLU A 29 -11.88 -2.52 -5.90
C GLU A 29 -11.45 -3.31 -4.66
N ILE A 30 -11.14 -2.64 -3.54
CA ILE A 30 -10.84 -3.31 -2.26
C ILE A 30 -12.05 -4.10 -1.75
N ASP A 31 -13.26 -3.60 -2.00
CA ASP A 31 -14.52 -4.26 -1.61
C ASP A 31 -14.76 -5.56 -2.40
N LYS A 32 -14.08 -5.73 -3.55
CA LYS A 32 -14.14 -6.96 -4.35
C LYS A 32 -13.19 -8.04 -3.86
N ILE A 33 -12.28 -7.72 -2.92
CA ILE A 33 -11.39 -8.71 -2.33
C ILE A 33 -12.22 -9.59 -1.39
N PRO A 34 -12.24 -10.93 -1.61
CA PRO A 34 -12.99 -11.81 -0.73
C PRO A 34 -12.38 -11.81 0.68
N ILE A 35 -13.25 -11.89 1.69
CA ILE A 35 -12.88 -11.79 3.11
C ILE A 35 -11.82 -12.82 3.52
N CYS A 36 -11.81 -14.01 2.90
CA CYS A 36 -10.82 -15.06 3.17
C CYS A 36 -9.38 -14.61 2.88
N GLY A 37 -9.18 -13.67 1.94
CA GLY A 37 -7.87 -13.18 1.53
C GLY A 37 -7.37 -11.98 2.34
N TYR A 38 -8.26 -11.27 3.03
CA TYR A 38 -7.92 -10.06 3.80
C TYR A 38 -6.82 -10.28 4.86
N PRO A 39 -6.91 -11.28 5.75
CA PRO A 39 -5.84 -11.53 6.73
C PRO A 39 -4.53 -11.99 6.06
N CYS A 40 -4.62 -12.66 4.91
CA CYS A 40 -3.46 -13.10 4.15
C CYS A 40 -2.72 -11.93 3.51
N ILE A 41 -3.45 -10.96 2.95
CA ILE A 41 -2.87 -9.73 2.41
C ILE A 41 -2.20 -8.96 3.56
N LEU A 42 -2.86 -8.73 4.69
CA LEU A 42 -2.24 -8.03 5.84
C LEU A 42 -0.92 -8.66 6.31
N THR A 43 -0.89 -10.00 6.37
CA THR A 43 0.34 -10.73 6.74
C THR A 43 1.42 -10.59 5.66
N ALA A 44 1.04 -10.65 4.38
CA ALA A 44 1.98 -10.49 3.27
C ALA A 44 2.53 -9.06 3.19
N VAL A 45 1.69 -8.06 3.41
CA VAL A 45 2.04 -6.63 3.43
C VAL A 45 3.10 -6.35 4.50
N THR A 46 2.91 -6.88 5.70
CA THR A 46 3.91 -6.76 6.77
C THR A 46 5.19 -7.52 6.45
N ALA A 47 5.11 -8.69 5.78
CA ALA A 47 6.28 -9.46 5.37
C ALA A 47 7.15 -8.75 4.31
N ILE A 48 6.56 -8.00 3.39
CA ILE A 48 7.28 -7.22 2.35
C ILE A 48 7.74 -5.84 2.85
N GLY A 49 7.41 -5.48 4.09
CA GLY A 49 7.76 -4.22 4.73
C GLY A 49 6.95 -3.02 4.23
N CYS A 50 5.72 -3.24 3.75
CA CYS A 50 4.79 -2.19 3.38
C CYS A 50 3.77 -1.95 4.52
N GLU A 51 3.17 -0.77 4.58
CA GLU A 51 2.05 -0.48 5.48
C GLU A 51 0.74 -1.02 4.91
N ALA A 52 -0.23 -1.35 5.76
CA ALA A 52 -1.55 -1.90 5.37
C ALA A 52 -2.38 -0.99 4.44
N ASP A 53 -2.08 0.32 4.43
CA ASP A 53 -2.75 1.31 3.58
C ASP A 53 -1.82 1.84 2.46
N ASP A 54 -0.59 1.32 2.33
CA ASP A 54 0.40 1.76 1.32
C ASP A 54 0.31 0.91 0.05
N TYR A 55 -0.74 1.15 -0.73
CA TYR A 55 -0.98 0.45 -1.99
C TYR A 55 0.16 0.65 -3.00
N ALA A 56 0.81 1.82 -3.01
CA ALA A 56 1.94 2.08 -3.91
C ALA A 56 3.12 1.13 -3.59
N CYS A 57 3.42 0.93 -2.30
CA CYS A 57 4.43 -0.03 -1.86
C CYS A 57 4.02 -1.47 -2.20
N MET A 58 2.78 -1.86 -1.88
CA MET A 58 2.26 -3.20 -2.15
C MET A 58 2.32 -3.55 -3.63
N CYS A 59 1.90 -2.62 -4.50
CA CYS A 59 1.84 -2.82 -5.94
C CYS A 59 3.22 -2.69 -6.60
N GLY A 60 4.11 -1.85 -6.06
CA GLY A 60 5.52 -1.83 -6.45
C GLY A 60 6.24 -3.16 -6.14
N LYS A 61 5.73 -3.93 -5.17
CA LYS A 61 6.23 -5.25 -4.77
C LYS A 61 5.19 -6.35 -4.95
N PHE A 62 4.34 -6.24 -5.98
CA PHE A 62 3.18 -7.12 -6.11
C PHE A 62 3.56 -8.60 -6.24
N ASP A 63 4.67 -8.93 -6.91
CA ASP A 63 5.17 -10.31 -7.01
C ASP A 63 5.53 -10.89 -5.63
N ASP A 64 6.25 -10.12 -4.80
CA ASP A 64 6.61 -10.52 -3.44
C ASP A 64 5.37 -10.64 -2.55
N LEU A 65 4.44 -9.68 -2.66
CA LEU A 65 3.16 -9.70 -1.95
C LEU A 65 2.38 -10.96 -2.31
N ARG A 66 2.27 -11.26 -3.60
CA ARG A 66 1.50 -12.40 -4.09
C ARG A 66 2.13 -13.71 -3.66
N SER A 67 3.45 -13.82 -3.74
CA SER A 67 4.20 -14.99 -3.27
C SER A 67 4.02 -15.21 -1.77
N SER A 68 4.11 -14.15 -0.97
CA SER A 68 3.91 -14.20 0.48
C SER A 68 2.46 -14.54 0.86
N ALA A 69 1.48 -13.98 0.16
CA ALA A 69 0.07 -14.25 0.40
C ALA A 69 -0.38 -15.64 -0.10
N ALA A 70 0.27 -16.20 -1.13
CA ALA A 70 -0.17 -17.43 -1.81
C ALA A 70 -0.35 -18.61 -0.85
N ALA A 71 0.61 -18.84 0.06
CA ALA A 71 0.53 -19.94 1.02
C ALA A 71 -0.66 -19.79 1.98
N CYS A 72 -0.93 -18.56 2.45
CA CYS A 72 -2.06 -18.26 3.32
C CYS A 72 -3.39 -18.39 2.56
N VAL A 73 -3.46 -17.85 1.35
CA VAL A 73 -4.66 -17.86 0.52
C VAL A 73 -5.05 -19.29 0.14
N VAL A 74 -4.10 -20.14 -0.27
CA VAL A 74 -4.40 -21.56 -0.59
C VAL A 74 -4.89 -22.35 0.63
N THR A 75 -4.51 -21.93 1.84
CA THR A 75 -4.92 -22.59 3.08
C THR A 75 -6.29 -22.09 3.59
N ASN A 76 -6.61 -20.80 3.39
CA ASN A 76 -7.78 -20.15 3.98
C ASN A 76 -8.90 -19.83 2.98
N CYS A 77 -8.61 -19.83 1.69
CA CYS A 77 -9.56 -19.56 0.61
C CYS A 77 -9.75 -20.81 -0.25
N SER A 78 -10.93 -20.95 -0.86
CA SER A 78 -11.13 -21.92 -1.94
C SER A 78 -10.28 -21.55 -3.16
N PHE A 79 -10.03 -22.50 -4.06
CA PHE A 79 -9.23 -22.26 -5.26
C PHE A 79 -9.81 -21.13 -6.15
N GLY A 80 -11.14 -21.05 -6.26
CA GLY A 80 -11.83 -19.98 -6.97
C GLY A 80 -11.61 -18.59 -6.33
N ASP A 81 -11.78 -18.51 -5.00
CA ASP A 81 -11.57 -17.28 -4.25
C ASP A 81 -10.11 -16.83 -4.28
N SER A 82 -9.17 -17.78 -4.26
CA SER A 82 -7.74 -17.50 -4.35
C SER A 82 -7.39 -16.73 -5.63
N LEU A 83 -8.01 -17.11 -6.74
CA LEU A 83 -7.85 -16.41 -8.01
C LEU A 83 -8.53 -15.04 -7.99
N ALA A 84 -9.69 -14.94 -7.35
CA ALA A 84 -10.41 -13.69 -7.18
C ALA A 84 -9.62 -12.68 -6.32
N VAL A 85 -8.96 -13.13 -5.23
CA VAL A 85 -8.09 -12.29 -4.40
C VAL A 85 -7.00 -11.65 -5.24
N VAL A 86 -6.27 -12.45 -6.01
CA VAL A 86 -5.16 -11.94 -6.84
C VAL A 86 -5.69 -10.98 -7.91
N SER A 87 -6.78 -11.35 -8.58
CA SER A 87 -7.36 -10.53 -9.65
C SER A 87 -7.86 -9.20 -9.10
N ALA A 88 -8.51 -9.20 -7.94
CA ALA A 88 -8.95 -8.00 -7.26
C ALA A 88 -7.76 -7.16 -6.78
N ALA A 89 -6.73 -7.77 -6.20
CA ALA A 89 -5.52 -7.07 -5.78
C ALA A 89 -4.77 -6.42 -6.97
N GLN A 90 -4.77 -7.08 -8.13
CA GLN A 90 -4.20 -6.51 -9.36
C GLN A 90 -5.07 -5.36 -9.90
N ALA A 91 -6.40 -5.48 -9.82
CA ALA A 91 -7.31 -4.39 -10.18
C ALA A 91 -7.14 -3.18 -9.26
N VAL A 92 -6.95 -3.42 -7.96
CA VAL A 92 -6.55 -2.38 -7.00
C VAL A 92 -5.24 -1.74 -7.45
N CYS A 93 -4.21 -2.52 -7.76
CA CYS A 93 -2.94 -1.95 -8.23
C CYS A 93 -3.03 -1.17 -9.55
N ALA A 94 -3.99 -1.50 -10.41
CA ALA A 94 -4.21 -0.79 -11.67
C ALA A 94 -5.06 0.49 -11.50
N ALA A 95 -5.99 0.49 -10.54
CA ALA A 95 -6.95 1.58 -10.33
C ALA A 95 -6.57 2.53 -9.18
N CYS A 96 -5.73 2.07 -8.25
CA CYS A 96 -5.52 2.70 -6.94
C CYS A 96 -4.13 3.28 -6.69
N VAL A 97 -3.19 3.06 -7.62
CA VAL A 97 -1.78 3.46 -7.51
C VAL A 97 -1.43 4.55 -8.51
#